data_AF-A0A072P9T3-F1
#
_entry.id   AF-A0A072P9T3-F1
#
_cell.length_a   1.000
_cell.length_b   1.000
_cell.length_c   1.000
_cell.angle_alpha   90.00
_cell.angle_beta   90.00
_cell.angle_gamma   90.00
#
_symmetry.space_group_name_H-M   'P 1'
#
loop_
_entity.id
_entity.type
_entity.pdbx_description
1 polymer ?
#
loop_
_entity_poly.entity_id
_entity_poly.type
_entity_poly.pdbx_seq_one_letter_code
_entity_poly.pdbx_strand_id
1 'polypeptide(L)'
;MHNIYANAWFVIAMHDTTHGYMAFKDVHLTIGGESAVVHVRRIPELADIVDSEAAAPVVGEVHEVADNVYWSSVTQRGWCYQERALSHRMIHFTSQEVLYEEGGMLSECQCKHHFGMGLGFAGYLPRAKARQENTYRDWAALVRQYTQRMFGRRSDLLLGFAGIAMAFSERQDQGRYIAGLWERDLLKWLCWRSREWVSSRASTWACNNCRPHPRRIPWTPAHPIPSFSWASRFGPCEFVYESWKFKGSVEVASIERIECLMDEENPFLRVRGLDPANWPEDPCGRYLRIRGSLYACLHFSTYGRGKEFNISMNLCLKEYAWAVPEYLVRSWDFSRDAQEILADAREYGKEYCIDAGDDLPGDHSRIYLLPLFECPEGGATICLILRPCSQKLSVEVLDGVEGYVKPHWMERIGISVFDGHRFDAMEEMPNQVIHLM
;
A
#
# COMPACT_ATOMS: atom_id res chain seq x y z
N MET A 1 2.86 -10.10 -21.64
CA MET A 1 2.14 -8.81 -21.55
C MET A 1 3.05 -7.59 -21.49
N HIS A 2 4.16 -7.59 -20.72
CA HIS A 2 4.99 -6.38 -20.60
C HIS A 2 5.55 -5.87 -21.94
N ASN A 3 5.92 -6.79 -22.84
CA ASN A 3 6.40 -6.47 -24.19
C ASN A 3 5.38 -5.76 -25.09
N ILE A 4 4.08 -5.85 -24.80
CA ILE A 4 3.04 -5.22 -25.62
C ILE A 4 3.17 -3.70 -25.53
N TYR A 5 3.16 -3.16 -24.30
CA TYR A 5 3.33 -1.72 -24.07
C TYR A 5 4.78 -1.29 -24.21
N ALA A 6 5.73 -2.16 -23.86
CA ALA A 6 7.15 -1.83 -24.00
C ALA A 6 7.58 -1.70 -25.47
N ASN A 7 7.03 -2.49 -26.39
CA ASN A 7 7.39 -2.41 -27.81
C ASN A 7 6.41 -1.58 -28.63
N ALA A 8 5.37 -1.02 -28.00
CA ALA A 8 4.46 -0.09 -28.67
C ALA A 8 5.21 1.16 -29.12
N TRP A 9 4.92 1.61 -30.35
CA TRP A 9 5.51 2.83 -30.90
C TRP A 9 4.96 4.08 -30.20
N PHE A 10 3.66 4.06 -29.87
CA PHE A 10 2.99 4.95 -28.93
C PHE A 10 1.76 4.23 -28.34
N VAL A 11 1.37 4.61 -27.14
CA VAL A 11 0.10 4.17 -26.50
C VAL A 11 -0.85 5.35 -26.40
N ILE A 12 -2.13 5.13 -26.68
CA ILE A 12 -3.16 6.17 -26.62
C ILE A 12 -3.98 5.99 -25.34
N ALA A 13 -4.08 7.04 -24.52
CA ALA A 13 -4.91 7.09 -23.33
C ALA A 13 -6.05 8.09 -23.54
N MET A 14 -7.29 7.61 -23.53
CA MET A 14 -8.50 8.43 -23.71
C MET A 14 -9.16 8.67 -22.34
N HIS A 15 -9.04 9.87 -21.77
CA HIS A 15 -9.57 10.18 -20.43
C HIS A 15 -11.02 10.66 -20.45
N ASP A 16 -11.44 11.31 -21.54
CA ASP A 16 -12.83 11.71 -21.77
C ASP A 16 -13.29 11.23 -23.16
N THR A 17 -14.54 10.81 -23.24
CA THR A 17 -15.16 10.15 -24.40
C THR A 17 -16.32 10.94 -24.99
N THR A 18 -16.75 12.04 -24.37
CA THR A 18 -18.01 12.67 -24.80
C THR A 18 -17.94 13.31 -26.19
N HIS A 19 -16.74 13.68 -26.69
CA HIS A 19 -16.65 14.29 -28.02
C HIS A 19 -15.55 13.80 -28.96
N GLY A 20 -14.53 13.05 -28.51
CA GLY A 20 -13.44 12.54 -29.39
C GLY A 20 -12.64 13.59 -30.17
N TYR A 21 -13.06 14.86 -30.10
CA TYR A 21 -12.56 16.07 -30.73
C TYR A 21 -12.60 17.16 -29.67
N MET A 22 -11.48 17.85 -29.49
CA MET A 22 -11.38 18.99 -28.59
C MET A 22 -12.42 20.04 -28.97
N ALA A 23 -13.20 20.54 -28.01
CA ALA A 23 -14.10 21.64 -28.28
C ALA A 23 -13.29 22.91 -28.60
N PHE A 24 -13.40 23.41 -29.83
CA PHE A 24 -12.85 24.70 -30.27
C PHE A 24 -13.99 25.64 -30.66
N LYS A 25 -13.72 26.95 -30.60
CA LYS A 25 -14.63 27.98 -31.11
C LYS A 25 -14.02 28.61 -32.35
N ASP A 26 -14.80 28.70 -33.41
CA ASP A 26 -14.43 29.48 -34.58
C ASP A 26 -14.53 30.97 -34.27
N VAL A 27 -13.43 31.69 -34.43
CA VAL A 27 -13.40 33.14 -34.40
C VAL A 27 -13.10 33.62 -35.81
N HIS A 28 -14.09 34.28 -36.40
CA HIS A 28 -13.94 34.94 -37.69
C HIS A 28 -13.24 36.28 -37.47
N LEU A 29 -12.03 36.41 -38.00
CA LEU A 29 -11.26 37.66 -37.96
C LEU A 29 -11.31 38.30 -39.34
N THR A 30 -11.63 39.59 -39.38
CA THR A 30 -11.55 40.40 -40.60
C THR A 30 -10.58 41.55 -40.38
N ILE A 31 -9.49 41.59 -41.14
CA ILE A 31 -8.46 42.63 -41.07
C ILE A 31 -8.23 43.15 -42.48
N GLY A 32 -8.40 44.47 -42.69
CA GLY A 32 -8.14 45.10 -43.99
C GLY A 32 -9.04 44.61 -45.14
N GLY A 33 -10.20 44.02 -44.85
CA GLY A 33 -11.11 43.45 -45.85
C GLY A 33 -10.88 41.96 -46.16
N GLU A 34 -9.81 41.36 -45.65
CA GLU A 34 -9.58 39.92 -45.73
C GLU A 34 -10.14 39.21 -44.49
N SER A 35 -10.77 38.05 -44.67
CA SER A 35 -11.36 37.28 -43.58
C SER A 35 -10.69 35.92 -43.44
N ALA A 36 -10.33 35.56 -42.20
CA ALA A 36 -9.80 34.26 -41.84
C ALA A 36 -10.61 33.66 -40.67
N VAL A 37 -10.78 32.35 -40.68
CA VAL A 37 -11.31 31.61 -39.52
C VAL A 37 -10.12 31.18 -38.68
N VAL A 38 -10.10 31.63 -37.43
CA VAL A 38 -9.14 31.15 -36.44
C VAL A 38 -9.89 30.23 -35.49
N HIS A 39 -9.51 28.96 -35.48
CA HIS A 39 -9.96 27.99 -34.49
C HIS A 39 -9.26 28.33 -33.17
N VAL A 40 -9.98 28.96 -32.25
CA VAL A 40 -9.44 29.30 -30.93
C VAL A 40 -10.01 28.38 -29.88
N ARG A 41 -9.12 27.95 -29.00
CA ARG A 41 -9.49 27.25 -27.77
C ARG A 41 -9.07 28.12 -26.60
N ARG A 42 -9.97 28.33 -25.65
CA ARG A 42 -9.60 28.88 -24.35
C ARG A 42 -9.06 27.72 -23.54
N ILE A 43 -7.74 27.69 -23.38
CA ILE A 43 -7.07 26.75 -22.50
C ILE A 43 -7.07 27.44 -21.14
N PRO A 44 -7.85 26.95 -20.14
CA PRO A 44 -7.71 27.49 -18.80
C PRO A 44 -6.28 27.19 -18.37
N GLU A 45 -5.53 28.22 -17.98
CA GLU A 45 -4.17 28.05 -17.49
C GLU A 45 -4.19 26.98 -16.37
N LEU A 46 -3.57 25.83 -16.64
CA LEU A 46 -3.37 24.71 -15.71
C LEU A 46 -4.60 23.89 -15.26
N ALA A 47 -5.85 24.15 -15.69
CA ALA A 47 -7.01 23.41 -15.16
C ALA A 47 -6.89 21.88 -15.33
N ASP A 48 -6.43 21.40 -16.49
CA ASP A 48 -6.24 19.97 -16.81
C ASP A 48 -5.30 19.26 -15.82
N ILE A 49 -4.36 20.02 -15.25
CA ILE A 49 -3.31 19.58 -14.32
C ILE A 49 -3.77 19.77 -12.87
N VAL A 50 -4.40 20.92 -12.57
CA VAL A 50 -4.92 21.30 -11.24
C VAL A 50 -6.12 20.43 -10.86
N ASP A 51 -7.01 20.14 -11.80
CA ASP A 51 -8.19 19.31 -11.59
C ASP A 51 -7.87 17.81 -11.64
N SER A 52 -6.59 17.44 -11.89
CA SER A 52 -6.12 16.06 -12.03
C SER A 52 -6.89 15.22 -13.06
N GLU A 53 -7.53 15.86 -14.04
CA GLU A 53 -8.27 15.16 -15.11
C GLU A 53 -7.31 14.46 -16.09
N ALA A 54 -6.15 15.07 -16.34
CA ALA A 54 -5.12 14.56 -17.24
C ALA A 54 -4.08 13.65 -16.54
N ALA A 55 -3.95 13.86 -15.24
CA ALA A 55 -2.89 13.29 -14.42
C ALA A 55 -3.44 12.22 -13.50
N ALA A 56 -2.76 11.08 -13.43
CA ALA A 56 -2.69 10.47 -12.12
C ALA A 56 -1.99 11.53 -11.26
N PRO A 57 -2.58 11.96 -10.12
CA PRO A 57 -2.04 13.09 -9.37
C PRO A 57 -0.54 12.91 -9.24
N VAL A 58 0.23 13.95 -9.55
CA VAL A 58 1.66 13.97 -9.22
C VAL A 58 1.67 14.02 -7.70
N VAL A 59 1.71 12.84 -7.09
CA VAL A 59 1.64 12.68 -5.65
C VAL A 59 3.00 13.12 -5.10
N GLY A 60 3.18 14.43 -4.98
CA GLY A 60 4.30 15.05 -4.25
C GLY A 60 4.26 14.62 -2.79
N GLU A 61 3.07 14.49 -2.23
CA GLU A 61 2.80 13.87 -0.92
C GLU A 61 1.62 12.90 -1.01
N VAL A 62 1.68 11.79 -0.27
CA VAL A 62 0.81 10.58 -0.32
C VAL A 62 -0.68 10.85 0.00
N HIS A 63 -1.09 12.12 0.08
CA HIS A 63 -2.28 12.56 0.81
C HIS A 63 -3.27 13.39 -0.02
N GLU A 64 -3.15 13.41 -1.34
CA GLU A 64 -4.12 14.14 -2.17
C GLU A 64 -4.69 13.25 -3.26
N VAL A 65 -5.96 12.88 -3.09
CA VAL A 65 -6.74 12.25 -4.14
C VAL A 65 -7.74 13.27 -4.63
N ALA A 66 -7.58 13.66 -5.89
CA ALA A 66 -8.49 14.58 -6.56
C ALA A 66 -9.92 14.03 -6.58
N ASP A 67 -10.88 14.95 -6.47
CA ASP A 67 -12.31 14.67 -6.45
C ASP A 67 -12.74 13.60 -7.46
N ASN A 68 -13.45 12.58 -6.99
CA ASN A 68 -13.84 11.46 -7.84
C ASN A 68 -15.36 11.38 -8.04
N VAL A 69 -15.88 12.29 -8.87
CA VAL A 69 -17.22 12.12 -9.50
C VAL A 69 -17.11 11.20 -10.73
N TYR A 70 -15.89 10.88 -11.17
CA TYR A 70 -15.60 10.24 -12.44
C TYR A 70 -14.63 9.06 -12.30
N TRP A 71 -15.17 7.91 -11.90
CA TRP A 71 -14.55 6.60 -12.11
C TRP A 71 -14.18 6.32 -13.59
N SER A 72 -14.56 7.21 -14.51
CA SER A 72 -14.29 7.15 -15.94
C SER A 72 -12.84 7.50 -16.32
N SER A 73 -12.06 8.16 -15.45
CA SER A 73 -10.68 8.52 -15.82
C SER A 73 -9.77 7.29 -15.90
N VAL A 74 -9.12 7.11 -17.05
CA VAL A 74 -8.21 5.98 -17.33
C VAL A 74 -7.01 6.00 -16.38
N THR A 75 -6.51 7.18 -15.99
CA THR A 75 -5.37 7.25 -15.07
C THR A 75 -5.68 6.71 -13.69
N GLN A 76 -6.94 6.75 -13.23
CA GLN A 76 -7.28 6.30 -11.88
C GLN A 76 -7.42 4.78 -11.78
N ARG A 77 -7.43 4.06 -12.90
CA ARG A 77 -7.67 2.60 -12.94
C ARG A 77 -6.37 1.84 -12.72
N GLY A 78 -6.42 0.81 -11.87
CA GLY A 78 -5.27 -0.02 -11.53
C GLY A 78 -4.60 -0.67 -12.75
N TRP A 79 -5.38 -1.31 -13.62
CA TRP A 79 -4.86 -1.93 -14.85
C TRP A 79 -4.10 -0.96 -15.75
N CYS A 80 -4.60 0.28 -15.87
CA CYS A 80 -4.02 1.31 -16.72
C CYS A 80 -2.67 1.82 -16.18
N TYR A 81 -2.36 1.61 -14.90
CA TYR A 81 -1.05 1.93 -14.35
C TYR A 81 0.06 1.11 -15.00
N GLN A 82 -0.15 -0.19 -15.22
CA GLN A 82 0.81 -1.03 -15.91
C GLN A 82 1.00 -0.62 -17.37
N GLU A 83 -0.09 -0.29 -18.05
CA GLU A 83 -0.05 0.18 -19.44
C GLU A 83 0.84 1.41 -19.56
N ARG A 84 0.66 2.38 -18.65
CA ARG A 84 1.48 3.59 -18.57
C ARG A 84 2.93 3.31 -18.18
N ALA A 85 3.14 2.64 -17.06
CA ALA A 85 4.47 2.47 -16.47
C ALA A 85 5.45 1.72 -17.40
N LEU A 86 4.93 0.86 -18.28
CA LEU A 86 5.70 0.09 -19.27
C LEU A 86 5.83 0.78 -20.63
N SER A 87 4.96 1.75 -20.93
CA SER A 87 5.01 2.52 -22.16
C SER A 87 6.15 3.52 -22.14
N HIS A 88 6.93 3.59 -23.21
CA HIS A 88 7.94 4.65 -23.36
C HIS A 88 7.32 5.95 -23.88
N ARG A 89 6.25 5.84 -24.68
CA ARG A 89 5.60 6.96 -25.36
C ARG A 89 4.10 6.81 -25.21
N MET A 90 3.45 7.83 -24.66
CA MET A 90 2.01 7.85 -24.48
C MET A 90 1.43 9.19 -24.92
N ILE A 91 0.30 9.14 -25.62
CA ILE A 91 -0.48 10.30 -26.02
C ILE A 91 -1.76 10.28 -25.19
N HIS A 92 -2.00 11.36 -24.43
CA HIS A 92 -3.19 11.51 -23.60
C HIS A 92 -4.16 12.44 -24.32
N PHE A 93 -5.38 11.97 -24.53
CA PHE A 93 -6.51 12.79 -24.95
C PHE A 93 -7.35 13.09 -23.72
N THR A 94 -7.37 14.34 -23.29
CA THR A 94 -8.16 14.81 -22.16
C THR A 94 -9.37 15.60 -22.67
N SER A 95 -10.28 15.98 -21.77
CA SER A 95 -11.40 16.89 -22.02
C SER A 95 -10.95 18.25 -22.58
N GLN A 96 -9.68 18.57 -22.35
CA GLN A 96 -9.07 19.85 -22.60
C GLN A 96 -7.93 19.63 -23.60
N GLU A 97 -6.78 19.21 -23.10
CA GLU A 97 -5.49 18.87 -23.70
C GLU A 97 -5.35 17.70 -24.69
N VAL A 98 -4.41 17.76 -25.65
CA VAL A 98 -3.58 16.58 -25.97
C VAL A 98 -2.20 16.73 -25.34
N LEU A 99 -1.75 15.68 -24.65
CA LEU A 99 -0.46 15.62 -24.00
C LEU A 99 0.38 14.48 -24.56
N TYR A 100 1.69 14.69 -24.65
CA TYR A 100 2.67 13.67 -25.00
C TYR A 100 3.56 13.41 -23.78
N GLU A 101 3.59 12.16 -23.36
CA GLU A 101 4.44 11.64 -22.30
C GLU A 101 5.54 10.79 -22.93
N GLU A 102 6.79 11.06 -22.57
CA GLU A 102 7.93 10.24 -22.93
C GLU A 102 8.73 9.89 -21.68
N GLY A 103 8.98 8.59 -21.48
CA GLY A 103 9.76 8.08 -20.35
C GLY A 103 9.19 8.49 -19.00
N GLY A 104 7.85 8.52 -18.84
CA GLY A 104 7.19 8.91 -17.60
C GLY A 104 7.01 10.40 -17.37
N MET A 105 7.55 11.23 -18.25
CA MET A 105 7.54 12.67 -18.11
C MET A 105 6.70 13.30 -19.22
N LEU A 106 5.87 14.28 -18.88
CA LEU A 106 5.24 15.12 -19.90
C LEU A 106 6.33 15.88 -20.64
N SER A 107 6.50 15.56 -21.91
CA SER A 107 7.47 16.17 -22.79
C SER A 107 6.83 17.27 -23.64
N GLU A 108 5.59 17.08 -24.08
CA GLU A 108 4.85 18.07 -24.86
C GLU A 108 3.35 18.13 -24.51
N CYS A 109 2.74 19.28 -24.82
CA CYS A 109 1.32 19.56 -24.64
C CYS A 109 0.91 20.45 -25.80
N GLN A 110 -0.33 20.31 -26.23
CA GLN A 110 -0.86 21.02 -27.36
C GLN A 110 -0.70 22.53 -27.22
N CYS A 111 -0.85 23.08 -26.01
CA CYS A 111 -0.74 24.51 -25.77
C CYS A 111 0.69 25.04 -25.90
N LYS A 112 1.72 24.23 -25.68
CA LYS A 112 3.15 24.62 -25.62
C LYS A 112 3.54 25.66 -24.56
N HIS A 113 2.63 26.03 -23.66
CA HIS A 113 2.85 27.06 -22.62
C HIS A 113 3.07 26.47 -21.21
N HIS A 114 2.81 25.18 -20.99
CA HIS A 114 2.90 24.55 -19.66
C HIS A 114 4.26 23.88 -19.34
N PHE A 115 5.30 24.08 -20.17
CA PHE A 115 6.60 23.41 -20.02
C PHE A 115 7.57 24.14 -19.09
N GLY A 116 8.02 23.46 -18.03
CA GLY A 116 9.09 23.94 -17.15
C GLY A 116 8.99 23.51 -15.67
N MET A 117 7.87 22.93 -15.23
CA MET A 117 7.63 22.65 -13.80
C MET A 117 8.06 21.25 -13.31
N GLY A 118 8.76 20.44 -14.13
CA GLY A 118 9.09 19.06 -13.74
C GLY A 118 7.84 18.20 -13.49
N LEU A 119 6.73 18.54 -14.14
CA LEU A 119 5.44 17.85 -14.07
C LEU A 119 5.55 16.51 -14.82
N GLY A 120 6.31 15.58 -14.26
CA GLY A 120 6.26 14.18 -14.63
C GLY A 120 5.12 13.51 -13.91
N PHE A 121 4.36 12.67 -14.59
CA PHE A 121 3.35 11.89 -13.92
C PHE A 121 4.02 10.82 -13.06
N ALA A 122 3.52 10.62 -11.84
CA ALA A 122 4.11 9.74 -10.84
C ALA A 122 3.96 8.25 -11.21
N GLY A 123 4.67 7.77 -12.24
CA GLY A 123 4.62 6.38 -12.67
C GLY A 123 5.37 6.10 -13.96
N TYR A 124 6.66 5.76 -13.83
CA TYR A 124 7.44 5.20 -14.93
C TYR A 124 8.47 4.23 -14.39
N LEU A 125 8.71 3.20 -15.19
CA LEU A 125 9.68 2.18 -14.93
C LEU A 125 10.85 2.34 -15.94
N PRO A 126 11.94 3.08 -15.61
CA PRO A 126 13.01 3.41 -16.56
C PRO A 126 13.68 2.21 -17.19
N ARG A 127 13.66 2.06 -18.52
CA ARG A 127 14.22 0.87 -19.22
C ARG A 127 15.72 0.66 -19.00
N ALA A 128 16.45 1.72 -18.66
CA ALA A 128 17.87 1.62 -18.37
C ALA A 128 18.11 0.85 -17.06
N LYS A 129 19.16 0.03 -17.00
CA LYS A 129 19.66 -0.54 -15.75
C LYS A 129 20.02 0.61 -14.81
N ALA A 130 19.16 0.91 -13.86
CA ALA A 130 19.48 1.83 -12.78
C ALA A 130 20.71 1.32 -12.02
N ARG A 131 21.50 2.22 -11.43
CA ARG A 131 22.54 1.82 -10.48
C ARG A 131 21.88 0.99 -9.37
N GLN A 132 22.52 -0.10 -8.95
CA GLN A 132 22.05 -1.04 -7.91
C GLN A 132 21.59 -0.36 -6.60
N GLU A 133 22.00 0.88 -6.35
CA GLU A 133 21.77 1.59 -5.10
C GLU A 133 20.32 2.06 -4.87
N ASN A 134 19.40 1.99 -5.86
CA ASN A 134 18.04 2.54 -5.73
C ASN A 134 16.88 1.53 -5.85
N THR A 135 17.16 0.22 -5.90
CA THR A 135 16.16 -0.82 -6.21
C THR A 135 14.99 -0.86 -5.21
N TYR A 136 15.25 -0.68 -3.93
CA TYR A 136 14.20 -0.60 -2.91
C TYR A 136 13.26 0.58 -3.13
N ARG A 137 13.82 1.78 -3.35
CA ARG A 137 13.05 2.99 -3.62
C ARG A 137 12.21 2.87 -4.88
N ASP A 138 12.77 2.28 -5.93
CA ASP A 138 12.07 2.12 -7.20
C ASP A 138 10.85 1.19 -7.04
N TRP A 139 11.03 0.01 -6.42
CA TRP A 139 9.89 -0.89 -6.13
C TRP A 139 8.85 -0.23 -5.24
N ALA A 140 9.30 0.41 -4.16
CA ALA A 140 8.44 1.08 -3.21
C ALA A 140 7.61 2.19 -3.87
N ALA A 141 8.22 2.95 -4.78
CA ALA A 141 7.53 4.01 -5.52
C ALA A 141 6.45 3.43 -6.44
N LEU A 142 6.74 2.34 -7.17
CA LEU A 142 5.80 1.70 -8.08
C LEU A 142 4.57 1.17 -7.35
N VAL A 143 4.79 0.39 -6.28
CA VAL A 143 3.70 -0.17 -5.47
C VAL A 143 2.88 0.96 -4.85
N ARG A 144 3.53 2.00 -4.32
CA ARG A 144 2.83 3.17 -3.76
C ARG A 144 1.93 3.86 -4.77
N GLN A 145 2.43 4.09 -5.97
CA GLN A 145 1.68 4.76 -7.03
C GLN A 145 0.58 3.88 -7.62
N TYR A 146 0.72 2.56 -7.56
CA TYR A 146 -0.26 1.57 -8.03
C TYR A 146 -1.39 1.32 -7.05
N THR A 147 -1.08 1.20 -5.76
CA THR A 147 -2.05 0.83 -4.72
C THR A 147 -3.03 1.96 -4.37
N GLN A 148 -2.66 3.20 -4.70
CA GLN A 148 -3.57 4.37 -4.73
C GLN A 148 -4.45 4.44 -5.99
N ARG A 149 -4.61 3.35 -6.74
CA ARG A 149 -5.50 3.30 -7.90
C ARG A 149 -6.77 2.53 -7.55
N MET A 150 -7.78 2.73 -8.38
CA MET A 150 -9.08 2.10 -8.23
C MET A 150 -9.14 0.79 -9.01
N PHE A 151 -9.74 -0.22 -8.37
CA PHE A 151 -9.93 -1.54 -8.94
C PHE A 151 -11.41 -1.91 -8.89
N GLY A 152 -11.96 -2.31 -10.04
CA GLY A 152 -13.31 -2.87 -10.08
C GLY A 152 -13.40 -4.22 -9.37
N ARG A 153 -12.31 -5.00 -9.37
CA ARG A 153 -12.17 -6.27 -8.66
C ARG A 153 -10.87 -6.26 -7.85
N ARG A 154 -10.97 -6.45 -6.54
CA ARG A 154 -9.79 -6.47 -5.64
C ARG A 154 -8.84 -7.64 -5.94
N SER A 155 -9.35 -8.70 -6.55
CA SER A 155 -8.56 -9.83 -7.06
C SER A 155 -7.50 -9.44 -8.08
N ASP A 156 -7.66 -8.28 -8.72
CA ASP A 156 -6.81 -7.85 -9.83
C ASP A 156 -5.56 -7.10 -9.36
N LEU A 157 -5.33 -6.95 -8.05
CA LEU A 157 -4.17 -6.22 -7.50
C LEU A 157 -2.83 -6.82 -7.92
N LEU A 158 -2.65 -8.14 -7.87
CA LEU A 158 -1.40 -8.72 -8.38
C LEU A 158 -1.40 -8.78 -9.91
N LEU A 159 -2.54 -9.16 -10.51
CA LEU A 159 -2.68 -9.31 -11.95
C LEU A 159 -2.39 -8.02 -12.72
N GLY A 160 -2.95 -6.89 -12.27
CA GLY A 160 -2.75 -5.59 -12.89
C GLY A 160 -1.37 -4.98 -12.63
N PHE A 161 -0.53 -5.64 -11.83
CA PHE A 161 0.86 -5.23 -11.56
C PHE A 161 1.88 -6.20 -12.16
N ALA A 162 1.44 -7.36 -12.65
CA ALA A 162 2.30 -8.47 -13.05
C ALA A 162 3.32 -8.10 -14.13
N GLY A 163 2.94 -7.27 -15.09
CA GLY A 163 3.83 -6.78 -16.13
C GLY A 163 4.92 -5.84 -15.60
N ILE A 164 4.61 -5.03 -14.60
CA ILE A 164 5.61 -4.21 -13.90
C ILE A 164 6.55 -5.10 -13.09
N ALA A 165 6.00 -6.07 -12.34
CA ALA A 165 6.80 -7.02 -11.57
C ALA A 165 7.80 -7.80 -12.44
N MET A 166 7.33 -8.28 -13.59
CA MET A 166 8.17 -8.96 -14.58
C MET A 166 9.27 -8.04 -15.12
N ALA A 167 8.92 -6.83 -15.59
CA ALA A 167 9.89 -5.86 -16.10
C ALA A 167 10.85 -5.35 -15.01
N PHE A 168 10.46 -5.41 -13.75
CA PHE A 168 11.33 -5.11 -12.61
C PHE A 168 12.34 -6.24 -12.37
N SER A 169 11.90 -7.50 -12.42
CA SER A 169 12.78 -8.68 -12.25
C SER A 169 13.87 -8.77 -13.32
N GLU A 170 13.60 -8.29 -14.52
CA GLU A 170 14.56 -8.30 -15.63
C GLU A 170 15.71 -7.28 -15.45
N ARG A 171 15.55 -6.28 -14.57
CA ARG A 171 16.59 -5.26 -14.31
C ARG A 171 17.69 -5.78 -13.42
N GLN A 172 17.29 -6.54 -12.40
CA GLN A 172 18.17 -7.03 -11.37
C GLN A 172 17.55 -8.27 -10.73
N ASP A 173 18.39 -9.26 -10.44
CA ASP A 173 17.99 -10.42 -9.66
C ASP A 173 17.60 -10.02 -8.22
N GLN A 174 16.31 -10.16 -7.93
CA GLN A 174 15.70 -9.97 -6.61
C GLN A 174 15.36 -11.31 -5.92
N GLY A 175 15.75 -12.44 -6.51
CA GLY A 175 15.27 -13.76 -6.10
C GLY A 175 13.82 -14.02 -6.51
N ARG A 176 13.17 -15.00 -5.86
CA ARG A 176 11.80 -15.39 -6.19
C ARG A 176 10.81 -14.26 -5.89
N TYR A 177 9.83 -14.09 -6.78
CA TYR A 177 8.68 -13.22 -6.55
C TYR A 177 7.64 -13.91 -5.67
N ILE A 178 7.19 -13.23 -4.61
CA ILE A 178 6.38 -13.82 -3.56
C ILE A 178 5.22 -12.87 -3.24
N ALA A 179 4.07 -13.09 -3.90
CA ALA A 179 2.84 -12.33 -3.68
C ALA A 179 3.05 -10.81 -3.58
N GLY A 180 3.77 -10.19 -4.52
CA GLY A 180 4.04 -8.75 -4.48
C GLY A 180 5.35 -8.35 -3.78
N LEU A 181 6.04 -9.28 -3.14
CA LEU A 181 7.34 -9.07 -2.48
C LEU A 181 8.45 -9.85 -3.22
N TRP A 182 9.68 -9.65 -2.78
CA TRP A 182 10.86 -10.34 -3.32
C TRP A 182 11.59 -11.10 -2.22
N GLU A 183 12.21 -12.22 -2.58
CA GLU A 183 12.93 -13.09 -1.65
C GLU A 183 14.19 -12.42 -1.09
N ARG A 184 14.96 -11.73 -1.92
CA ARG A 184 16.10 -10.94 -1.47
C ARG A 184 15.59 -9.77 -0.62
N ASP A 185 16.17 -9.59 0.56
CA ASP A 185 15.80 -8.54 1.52
C ASP A 185 14.33 -8.62 2.00
N LEU A 186 13.74 -9.82 2.06
CA LEU A 186 12.33 -10.03 2.43
C LEU A 186 11.90 -9.33 3.72
N LEU A 187 12.75 -9.28 4.76
CA LEU A 187 12.43 -8.53 5.98
C LEU A 187 12.18 -7.05 5.71
N LYS A 188 12.96 -6.41 4.82
CA LYS A 188 12.73 -5.02 4.41
C LYS A 188 11.43 -4.88 3.62
N TRP A 189 11.10 -5.87 2.80
CA TRP A 189 9.83 -5.89 2.07
C TRP A 189 8.63 -6.13 2.97
N LEU A 190 8.76 -6.76 4.14
CA LEU A 190 7.68 -6.82 5.14
C LEU A 190 7.42 -5.46 5.80
N CYS A 191 8.37 -4.52 5.69
CA CYS A 191 8.25 -3.17 6.21
C CYS A 191 7.36 -2.28 5.32
N TRP A 192 6.10 -2.65 5.16
CA TRP A 192 5.09 -1.84 4.47
C TRP A 192 3.93 -1.49 5.38
N ARG A 193 3.27 -0.37 5.09
CA ARG A 193 2.02 0.04 5.72
C ARG A 193 1.04 0.55 4.69
N SER A 194 -0.25 0.37 4.92
CA SER A 194 -1.28 1.12 4.24
C SER A 194 -1.34 2.58 4.70
N ARG A 195 -2.01 3.38 3.88
CA ARG A 195 -2.22 4.80 4.10
C ARG A 195 -3.67 5.11 3.83
N GLU A 196 -4.21 6.03 4.61
CA GLU A 196 -5.55 6.51 4.35
C GLU A 196 -5.57 7.35 3.08
N TRP A 197 -6.65 7.21 2.31
CA TRP A 197 -7.01 8.19 1.29
C TRP A 197 -7.39 9.49 1.99
N VAL A 198 -6.67 10.58 1.75
CA VAL A 198 -7.04 11.91 2.24
C VAL A 198 -7.62 12.68 1.04
N SER A 199 -8.88 13.13 1.19
CA SER A 199 -9.55 13.98 0.20
C SER A 199 -9.35 15.44 0.60
N SER A 200 -9.11 16.30 -0.39
CA SER A 200 -8.99 17.76 -0.21
C SER A 200 -10.30 18.44 0.21
N ARG A 201 -11.46 17.79 0.04
CA ARG A 201 -12.77 18.30 0.50
C ARG A 201 -13.06 17.90 1.94
N ALA A 202 -12.34 18.51 2.88
CA ALA A 202 -12.50 18.31 4.33
C ALA A 202 -13.84 18.84 4.92
N SER A 203 -14.98 18.75 4.22
CA SER A 203 -16.26 19.32 4.67
C SER A 203 -17.48 18.40 4.64
N THR A 204 -17.38 17.15 4.20
CA THR A 204 -18.48 16.19 4.36
C THR A 204 -18.03 14.92 5.07
N TRP A 205 -18.59 14.76 6.25
CA TRP A 205 -18.30 13.74 7.24
C TRP A 205 -18.53 12.35 6.65
N ALA A 206 -17.44 11.58 6.53
CA ALA A 206 -17.36 10.12 6.32
C ALA A 206 -18.61 9.47 5.68
N CYS A 207 -18.74 9.56 4.36
CA CYS A 207 -19.66 8.70 3.62
C CYS A 207 -19.17 7.24 3.69
N ASN A 208 -20.02 6.32 4.16
CA ASN A 208 -19.74 4.87 4.26
C ASN A 208 -19.24 4.23 2.95
N ASN A 209 -19.49 4.88 1.80
CA ASN A 209 -19.08 4.44 0.47
C ASN A 209 -17.87 5.22 -0.09
N CYS A 210 -17.44 6.32 0.54
CA CYS A 210 -16.51 7.29 -0.05
C CYS A 210 -15.10 7.24 0.55
N ARG A 211 -14.85 6.32 1.49
CA ARG A 211 -13.51 5.98 1.98
C ARG A 211 -13.46 4.48 2.28
N PRO A 212 -12.71 3.65 1.56
CA PRO A 212 -12.16 2.49 2.19
C PRO A 212 -10.99 2.99 3.04
N HIS A 213 -11.11 2.94 4.38
CA HIS A 213 -9.92 2.54 5.15
C HIS A 213 -9.30 1.34 4.42
N PRO A 214 -7.97 1.19 4.36
CA PRO A 214 -7.35 0.07 3.68
C PRO A 214 -7.87 -1.26 4.21
N ARG A 215 -8.93 -1.80 3.61
CA ARG A 215 -9.66 -2.94 4.17
C ARG A 215 -8.86 -4.16 3.84
N ARG A 216 -8.64 -5.01 4.85
CA ARG A 216 -8.21 -6.38 4.61
C ARG A 216 -9.14 -6.98 3.58
N ILE A 217 -8.56 -7.55 2.54
CA ILE A 217 -9.30 -8.35 1.59
C ILE A 217 -9.46 -9.71 2.26
N PRO A 218 -10.70 -10.14 2.56
CA PRO A 218 -10.91 -11.42 3.22
C PRO A 218 -10.26 -12.52 2.40
N TRP A 219 -9.46 -13.33 3.08
CA TRP A 219 -8.91 -14.52 2.48
C TRP A 219 -10.05 -15.45 2.05
N THR A 220 -9.96 -15.98 0.84
CA THR A 220 -10.84 -17.03 0.34
C THR A 220 -10.02 -17.99 -0.53
N PRO A 221 -10.48 -19.24 -0.75
CA PRO A 221 -9.82 -20.14 -1.71
C PRO A 221 -9.69 -19.54 -3.12
N ALA A 222 -10.64 -18.71 -3.54
CA ALA A 222 -10.63 -18.01 -4.83
C ALA A 222 -9.71 -16.77 -4.85
N HIS A 223 -9.40 -16.20 -3.69
CA HIS A 223 -8.48 -15.09 -3.53
C HIS A 223 -7.42 -15.40 -2.46
N PRO A 224 -6.45 -16.26 -2.80
CA PRO A 224 -5.54 -16.87 -1.85
C PRO A 224 -4.36 -15.96 -1.43
N ILE A 225 -4.56 -14.66 -1.20
CA ILE A 225 -3.46 -13.74 -0.88
C ILE A 225 -3.06 -13.83 0.61
N PRO A 226 -1.77 -14.02 0.93
CA PRO A 226 -1.29 -14.10 2.31
C PRO A 226 -1.25 -12.72 3.00
N SER A 227 -1.40 -12.67 4.31
CA SER A 227 -1.48 -11.42 5.10
C SER A 227 -0.20 -10.60 5.11
N PHE A 228 0.95 -11.23 4.83
CA PHE A 228 2.22 -10.53 4.67
C PHE A 228 2.36 -9.78 3.33
N SER A 229 1.53 -10.10 2.33
CA SER A 229 1.51 -9.40 1.04
C SER A 229 0.84 -8.03 1.16
N TRP A 230 1.39 -6.99 0.52
CA TRP A 230 0.70 -5.70 0.39
C TRP A 230 -0.64 -5.82 -0.37
N ALA A 231 -0.79 -6.83 -1.23
CA ALA A 231 -2.02 -7.09 -1.95
C ALA A 231 -3.11 -7.75 -1.08
N SER A 232 -2.83 -8.03 0.19
CA SER A 232 -3.85 -8.45 1.18
C SER A 232 -4.73 -7.30 1.65
N ARG A 233 -4.39 -6.06 1.30
CA ARG A 233 -5.17 -4.86 1.61
C ARG A 233 -5.50 -4.09 0.34
N PHE A 234 -6.68 -3.49 0.34
CA PHE A 234 -7.11 -2.60 -0.74
C PHE A 234 -6.95 -1.13 -0.34
N GLY A 235 -6.03 -0.42 -0.99
CA GLY A 235 -5.79 1.00 -0.79
C GLY A 235 -4.29 1.35 -0.82
N PRO A 236 -3.94 2.64 -0.75
CA PRO A 236 -2.58 3.14 -0.80
C PRO A 236 -1.71 2.39 0.19
N CYS A 237 -0.56 1.94 -0.30
CA CYS A 237 0.44 1.23 0.47
C CYS A 237 1.78 1.93 0.27
N GLU A 238 2.61 1.98 1.29
CA GLU A 238 4.00 2.43 1.16
C GLU A 238 4.92 1.47 1.90
N PHE A 239 6.14 1.32 1.38
CA PHE A 239 7.20 0.66 2.11
C PHE A 239 7.98 1.68 2.93
N VAL A 240 8.21 1.39 4.20
CA VAL A 240 8.59 2.39 5.20
C VAL A 240 10.04 2.29 5.69
N TYR A 241 10.75 1.19 5.43
CA TYR A 241 12.12 0.96 5.94
C TYR A 241 13.06 2.16 5.73
N GLU A 242 13.20 2.63 4.48
CA GLU A 242 14.04 3.80 4.19
C GLU A 242 13.43 5.12 4.68
N SER A 243 12.10 5.28 4.59
CA SER A 243 11.42 6.51 4.98
C SER A 243 11.53 6.80 6.48
N TRP A 244 11.60 5.74 7.29
CA TRP A 244 11.81 5.82 8.72
C TRP A 244 13.29 5.93 9.10
N LYS A 245 14.19 6.07 8.11
CA LYS A 245 15.64 6.29 8.27
C LYS A 245 16.37 5.17 9.01
N PHE A 246 15.90 3.93 8.92
CA PHE A 246 16.55 2.74 9.52
C PHE A 246 17.74 2.22 8.68
N LYS A 247 18.41 3.09 7.92
CA LYS A 247 19.60 2.67 7.17
C LYS A 247 20.72 2.39 8.17
N GLY A 248 21.21 1.15 8.21
CA GLY A 248 22.23 0.71 9.16
C GLY A 248 21.67 0.09 10.45
N SER A 249 20.35 -0.12 10.54
CA SER A 249 19.75 -0.94 11.60
C SER A 249 20.22 -2.39 11.54
N VAL A 250 20.19 -3.08 12.67
CA VAL A 250 20.51 -4.50 12.79
C VAL A 250 19.24 -5.31 12.63
N GLU A 251 19.30 -6.39 11.84
CA GLU A 251 18.23 -7.38 11.75
C GLU A 251 18.18 -8.21 13.03
N VAL A 252 17.01 -8.25 13.68
CA VAL A 252 16.79 -9.00 14.93
C VAL A 252 15.79 -10.15 14.80
N ALA A 253 15.19 -10.28 13.62
CA ALA A 253 14.48 -11.47 13.19
C ALA A 253 15.20 -12.09 11.98
N SER A 254 14.91 -13.37 11.70
CA SER A 254 15.41 -14.05 10.52
C SER A 254 14.32 -14.86 9.82
N ILE A 255 14.37 -14.90 8.49
CA ILE A 255 13.50 -15.75 7.68
C ILE A 255 14.05 -17.16 7.68
N GLU A 256 13.28 -18.14 8.20
CA GLU A 256 13.68 -19.55 8.18
C GLU A 256 13.27 -20.24 6.87
N ARG A 257 12.04 -19.96 6.42
CA ARG A 257 11.44 -20.60 5.25
C ARG A 257 10.33 -19.73 4.72
N ILE A 258 10.17 -19.72 3.41
CA ILE A 258 9.00 -19.16 2.74
C ILE A 258 8.44 -20.16 1.74
N GLU A 259 7.14 -20.41 1.87
CA GLU A 259 6.38 -21.22 0.94
C GLU A 259 5.18 -20.41 0.49
N CYS A 260 5.25 -19.86 -0.71
CA CYS A 260 4.15 -19.15 -1.34
C CYS A 260 4.11 -19.57 -2.80
N LEU A 261 3.21 -20.50 -3.13
CA LEU A 261 3.11 -21.05 -4.48
C LEU A 261 2.47 -20.01 -5.40
N MET A 262 3.27 -19.44 -6.30
CA MET A 262 2.78 -18.59 -7.37
C MET A 262 2.38 -19.44 -8.59
N ASP A 263 1.60 -18.86 -9.50
CA ASP A 263 1.19 -19.49 -10.76
C ASP A 263 2.40 -20.05 -11.55
N GLU A 264 2.28 -21.29 -12.05
CA GLU A 264 3.41 -22.04 -12.65
C GLU A 264 3.86 -21.46 -13.99
N GLU A 265 2.92 -20.96 -14.79
CA GLU A 265 3.22 -20.38 -16.10
C GLU A 265 3.76 -18.96 -15.96
N ASN A 266 3.20 -18.20 -15.02
CA ASN A 266 3.64 -16.84 -14.76
C ASN A 266 3.53 -16.46 -13.28
N PRO A 267 4.65 -16.50 -12.53
CA PRO A 267 4.63 -16.29 -11.08
C PRO A 267 4.20 -14.88 -10.67
N PHE A 268 4.12 -13.91 -11.60
CA PHE A 268 3.71 -12.55 -11.30
C PHE A 268 2.19 -12.34 -11.27
N LEU A 269 1.41 -13.30 -11.76
CA LEU A 269 -0.04 -13.11 -11.93
C LEU A 269 -0.83 -13.26 -10.63
N ARG A 270 -0.67 -14.40 -9.96
CA ARG A 270 -1.50 -14.76 -8.81
C ARG A 270 -0.83 -15.80 -7.94
N VAL A 271 -1.23 -15.81 -6.68
CA VAL A 271 -0.96 -16.90 -5.76
C VAL A 271 -1.88 -18.07 -6.14
N ARG A 272 -1.36 -19.29 -6.13
CA ARG A 272 -2.13 -20.50 -6.42
C ARG A 272 -3.07 -20.82 -5.25
N GLY A 273 -4.27 -21.28 -5.59
CA GLY A 273 -5.09 -22.02 -4.65
C GLY A 273 -4.42 -23.36 -4.33
N LEU A 274 -4.55 -23.81 -3.09
CA LEU A 274 -4.04 -25.12 -2.70
C LEU A 274 -5.08 -26.19 -2.98
N ASP A 275 -4.58 -27.35 -3.39
CA ASP A 275 -5.36 -28.59 -3.43
C ASP A 275 -5.08 -29.35 -2.13
N PRO A 276 -6.07 -29.46 -1.21
CA PRO A 276 -5.92 -30.20 0.03
C PRO A 276 -5.49 -31.66 -0.16
N ALA A 277 -5.76 -32.26 -1.32
CA ALA A 277 -5.34 -33.63 -1.62
C ALA A 277 -3.82 -33.79 -1.78
N ASN A 278 -3.12 -32.73 -2.21
CA ASN A 278 -1.69 -32.75 -2.47
C ASN A 278 -0.84 -32.29 -1.27
N TRP A 279 -1.45 -31.59 -0.30
CA TRP A 279 -0.76 -31.01 0.85
C TRP A 279 -1.50 -31.27 2.17
N PRO A 280 -1.62 -32.55 2.60
CA PRO A 280 -2.43 -32.94 3.76
C PRO A 280 -1.87 -32.47 5.11
N GLU A 281 -0.55 -32.24 5.22
CA GLU A 281 0.12 -31.82 6.45
C GLU A 281 0.32 -30.30 6.59
N ASP A 282 0.08 -29.55 5.50
CA ASP A 282 0.14 -28.09 5.48
C ASP A 282 -1.03 -27.54 4.62
N PRO A 283 -2.18 -27.26 5.25
CA PRO A 283 -3.35 -26.76 4.53
C PRO A 283 -3.15 -25.36 3.94
N CYS A 284 -2.03 -24.70 4.23
CA CYS A 284 -1.85 -23.26 4.12
C CYS A 284 -0.96 -22.84 2.95
N GLY A 285 0.12 -23.60 2.64
CA GLY A 285 1.01 -23.52 1.44
C GLY A 285 1.42 -22.11 0.94
N ARG A 286 1.23 -21.12 1.80
CA ARG A 286 1.30 -19.67 1.60
C ARG A 286 1.67 -19.05 2.94
N TYR A 287 2.78 -19.51 3.50
CA TYR A 287 3.25 -19.04 4.78
C TYR A 287 4.70 -18.58 4.71
N LEU A 288 5.04 -17.75 5.70
CA LEU A 288 6.38 -17.29 5.96
C LEU A 288 6.76 -17.63 7.39
N ARG A 289 7.81 -18.43 7.57
CA ARG A 289 8.38 -18.75 8.88
C ARG A 289 9.44 -17.73 9.25
N ILE A 290 9.18 -17.00 10.33
CA ILE A 290 10.10 -16.01 10.88
C ILE A 290 10.51 -16.46 12.28
N ARG A 291 11.82 -16.42 12.57
CA ARG A 291 12.36 -16.61 13.90
C ARG A 291 12.68 -15.25 14.52
N GLY A 292 12.22 -15.00 15.74
CA GLY A 292 12.51 -13.77 16.48
C GLY A 292 11.93 -13.79 17.91
N SER A 293 12.18 -12.73 18.68
CA SER A 293 11.50 -12.51 19.97
C SER A 293 10.08 -11.99 19.74
N LEU A 294 9.10 -12.58 20.43
CA LEU A 294 7.70 -12.21 20.34
C LEU A 294 7.27 -11.57 21.66
N TYR A 295 6.56 -10.44 21.59
CA TYR A 295 6.10 -9.73 22.78
C TYR A 295 4.58 -9.64 22.79
N ALA A 296 3.94 -10.12 23.87
CA ALA A 296 2.50 -10.04 24.01
C ALA A 296 2.08 -8.72 24.67
N CYS A 297 1.06 -8.06 24.10
CA CYS A 297 0.41 -6.90 24.75
C CYS A 297 -1.09 -6.87 24.50
N LEU A 298 -1.77 -6.10 25.35
CA LEU A 298 -3.11 -5.63 25.07
C LEU A 298 -3.03 -4.33 24.29
N HIS A 299 -4.04 -4.06 23.47
CA HIS A 299 -4.10 -2.81 22.74
C HIS A 299 -5.35 -2.00 23.09
N PHE A 300 -5.18 -0.69 23.09
CA PHE A 300 -6.27 0.27 23.25
C PHE A 300 -6.20 1.25 22.10
N SER A 301 -7.30 1.39 21.36
CA SER A 301 -7.35 2.14 20.11
C SER A 301 -8.36 3.27 20.21
N THR A 302 -8.13 4.36 19.48
CA THR A 302 -9.13 5.42 19.26
C THR A 302 -10.24 5.02 18.27
N TYR A 303 -10.13 3.85 17.62
CA TYR A 303 -11.08 3.35 16.61
C TYR A 303 -12.51 3.26 17.13
N GLY A 304 -13.48 3.69 16.31
CA GLY A 304 -14.91 3.66 16.62
C GLY A 304 -15.37 4.69 17.68
N ARG A 305 -14.43 5.41 18.32
CA ARG A 305 -14.72 6.38 19.40
C ARG A 305 -14.49 7.84 18.99
N GLY A 306 -14.13 8.11 17.73
CA GLY A 306 -13.75 9.44 17.22
C GLY A 306 -14.75 10.59 17.38
N LYS A 307 -15.99 10.37 17.86
CA LYS A 307 -16.93 11.44 18.21
C LYS A 307 -16.68 12.05 19.59
N GLU A 308 -16.17 11.29 20.55
CA GLU A 308 -16.00 11.75 21.95
C GLU A 308 -14.56 12.20 22.26
N PHE A 309 -13.58 11.81 21.46
CA PHE A 309 -12.15 12.00 21.73
C PHE A 309 -11.52 13.22 21.04
N ASN A 310 -12.36 14.20 20.69
CA ASN A 310 -11.93 15.35 19.92
C ASN A 310 -11.12 16.33 20.77
N ILE A 311 -9.80 16.17 20.81
CA ILE A 311 -8.89 17.13 21.46
C ILE A 311 -7.74 17.46 20.49
N SER A 312 -7.92 18.59 19.82
CA SER A 312 -6.88 19.58 19.47
C SER A 312 -5.66 19.17 18.62
N MET A 313 -5.82 18.40 17.54
CA MET A 313 -4.80 18.40 16.48
C MET A 313 -5.47 18.51 15.11
N ASN A 314 -5.27 19.65 14.43
CA ASN A 314 -5.72 19.94 13.05
C ASN A 314 -5.05 19.02 11.98
N LEU A 315 -4.81 17.75 12.30
CA LEU A 315 -4.33 16.73 11.40
C LEU A 315 -5.52 15.84 11.07
N CYS A 316 -5.75 15.58 9.78
CA CYS A 316 -6.74 14.61 9.33
C CYS A 316 -6.63 13.31 10.17
N LEU A 317 -7.69 12.99 10.93
CA LEU A 317 -8.01 11.82 11.76
C LEU A 317 -7.06 10.61 11.67
N LYS A 318 -5.81 10.71 12.17
CA LYS A 318 -4.97 9.53 12.39
C LYS A 318 -5.46 8.80 13.63
N GLU A 319 -5.77 7.52 13.49
CA GLU A 319 -6.06 6.67 14.64
C GLU A 319 -4.76 6.18 15.29
N TYR A 320 -4.74 6.17 16.61
CA TYR A 320 -3.60 5.76 17.42
C TYR A 320 -4.01 4.62 18.33
N ALA A 321 -3.09 3.68 18.52
CA ALA A 321 -3.26 2.63 19.50
C ALA A 321 -2.07 2.58 20.45
N TRP A 322 -2.34 2.12 21.66
CA TRP A 322 -1.35 1.95 22.70
C TRP A 322 -1.20 0.47 23.01
N ALA A 323 0.02 -0.03 22.93
CA ALA A 323 0.40 -1.33 23.43
C ALA A 323 0.63 -1.21 24.94
N VAL A 324 -0.11 -1.98 25.74
CA VAL A 324 -0.03 -1.96 27.20
C VAL A 324 0.35 -3.36 27.70
N PRO A 325 1.33 -3.47 28.60
CA PRO A 325 1.63 -4.73 29.28
C PRO A 325 0.42 -5.30 29.99
N GLU A 326 0.16 -6.59 29.83
CA GLU A 326 -1.05 -7.21 30.37
C GLU A 326 -1.15 -7.05 31.90
N TYR A 327 -0.04 -7.18 32.63
CA TYR A 327 -0.05 -7.11 34.09
C TYR A 327 -0.54 -5.75 34.63
N LEU A 328 -0.38 -4.65 33.88
CA LEU A 328 -0.88 -3.33 34.28
C LEU A 328 -2.40 -3.25 34.17
N VAL A 329 -2.95 -3.97 33.20
CA VAL A 329 -4.37 -3.90 32.85
C VAL A 329 -5.21 -4.85 33.71
N ARG A 330 -4.60 -5.86 34.34
CA ARG A 330 -5.33 -6.83 35.20
C ARG A 330 -6.10 -6.17 36.36
N SER A 331 -5.69 -4.99 36.78
CA SER A 331 -6.35 -4.21 37.84
C SER A 331 -7.32 -3.15 37.32
N TRP A 332 -7.44 -2.98 36.00
CA TRP A 332 -8.27 -1.95 35.42
C TRP A 332 -9.73 -2.39 35.40
N ASP A 333 -10.61 -1.48 35.83
CA ASP A 333 -12.04 -1.66 35.64
C ASP A 333 -12.42 -1.21 34.21
N PHE A 334 -12.84 -2.16 33.37
CA PHE A 334 -13.25 -1.89 31.99
C PHE A 334 -14.70 -1.39 31.86
N SER A 335 -15.45 -1.30 32.96
CA SER A 335 -16.77 -0.67 32.98
C SER A 335 -16.69 0.87 33.09
N ARG A 336 -15.48 1.40 33.35
CA ARG A 336 -15.16 2.84 33.43
C ARG A 336 -15.33 3.56 32.10
N ASP A 337 -15.30 4.88 32.17
CA ASP A 337 -15.36 5.73 30.98
C ASP A 337 -14.22 5.39 30.01
N ALA A 338 -14.55 5.36 28.72
CA ALA A 338 -13.63 5.03 27.65
C ALA A 338 -12.42 5.99 27.60
N GLN A 339 -12.60 7.26 27.99
CA GLN A 339 -11.56 8.28 28.01
C GLN A 339 -10.57 8.03 29.13
N GLU A 340 -11.04 7.60 30.30
CA GLU A 340 -10.17 7.24 31.42
C GLU A 340 -9.31 6.03 31.08
N ILE A 341 -9.89 4.97 30.50
CA ILE A 341 -9.14 3.79 30.06
C ILE A 341 -8.07 4.16 29.01
N LEU A 342 -8.41 5.07 28.09
CA LEU A 342 -7.46 5.54 27.09
C LEU A 342 -6.41 6.50 27.67
N ALA A 343 -6.73 7.27 28.71
CA ALA A 343 -5.77 8.09 29.44
C ALA A 343 -4.76 7.20 30.18
N ASP A 344 -5.24 6.17 30.90
CA ASP A 344 -4.39 5.15 31.52
C ASP A 344 -3.51 4.48 30.46
N ALA A 345 -4.07 4.10 29.30
CA ALA A 345 -3.31 3.51 28.21
C ALA A 345 -2.26 4.45 27.60
N ARG A 346 -2.50 5.76 27.58
CA ARG A 346 -1.52 6.76 27.14
C ARG A 346 -0.40 6.95 28.16
N GLU A 347 -0.74 6.94 29.44
CA GLU A 347 0.22 7.10 30.53
C GLU A 347 1.17 5.89 30.62
N TYR A 348 0.61 4.69 30.54
CA TYR A 348 1.32 3.45 30.80
C TYR A 348 1.71 2.65 29.56
N GLY A 349 1.04 2.91 28.43
CA GLY A 349 1.28 2.20 27.18
C GLY A 349 2.28 2.86 26.25
N LYS A 350 2.42 2.27 25.06
CA LYS A 350 3.26 2.79 23.97
C LYS A 350 2.44 2.99 22.72
N GLU A 351 2.46 4.24 22.26
CA GLU A 351 1.79 4.61 21.03
C GLU A 351 2.43 3.89 19.84
N TYR A 352 1.59 3.33 18.99
CA TYR A 352 1.94 2.90 17.66
C TYR A 352 0.91 3.45 16.67
N CYS A 353 1.37 3.76 15.47
CA CYS A 353 0.46 4.20 14.41
C CYS A 353 -0.43 3.02 14.00
N ILE A 354 -1.74 3.26 13.95
CA ILE A 354 -2.67 2.26 13.46
C ILE A 354 -2.62 2.28 11.94
N ASP A 355 -1.96 1.28 11.40
CA ASP A 355 -2.21 0.80 10.05
C ASP A 355 -2.99 -0.54 10.06
N ALA A 356 -3.42 -0.93 11.25
CA ALA A 356 -4.18 -2.15 11.53
C ALA A 356 -5.69 -1.90 11.68
N GLY A 357 -6.19 -0.67 11.49
CA GLY A 357 -7.57 -0.18 11.66
C GLY A 357 -8.61 -1.22 12.09
N ASP A 358 -9.43 -1.65 11.14
CA ASP A 358 -10.52 -2.65 11.30
C ASP A 358 -10.04 -4.05 11.76
N ASP A 359 -8.73 -4.32 11.75
CA ASP A 359 -8.15 -5.61 12.13
C ASP A 359 -7.65 -5.67 13.59
N LEU A 360 -7.61 -4.53 14.29
CA LEU A 360 -7.38 -4.55 15.72
C LEU A 360 -8.61 -5.14 16.42
N PRO A 361 -8.43 -6.16 17.27
CA PRO A 361 -9.55 -6.75 18.01
C PRO A 361 -10.34 -5.74 18.85
N GLY A 362 -11.64 -5.58 18.58
CA GLY A 362 -12.49 -4.66 19.36
C GLY A 362 -12.75 -5.10 20.81
N ASP A 363 -12.36 -6.33 21.15
CA ASP A 363 -12.55 -6.97 22.45
C ASP A 363 -11.33 -6.86 23.38
N HIS A 364 -10.34 -6.03 23.01
CA HIS A 364 -9.05 -5.91 23.69
C HIS A 364 -8.29 -7.24 23.79
N SER A 365 -8.51 -8.20 22.88
CA SER A 365 -7.72 -9.43 22.87
C SER A 365 -6.23 -9.15 22.59
N ARG A 366 -5.38 -10.08 23.02
CA ARG A 366 -3.92 -9.93 22.93
C ARG A 366 -3.50 -9.83 21.46
N ILE A 367 -2.61 -8.87 21.21
CA ILE A 367 -1.81 -8.79 19.99
C ILE A 367 -0.36 -9.12 20.32
N TYR A 368 0.42 -9.37 19.27
CA TYR A 368 1.83 -9.71 19.40
C TYR A 368 2.69 -8.77 18.56
N LEU A 369 3.81 -8.35 19.13
CA LEU A 369 4.81 -7.55 18.44
C LEU A 369 6.01 -8.44 18.11
N LEU A 370 6.44 -8.41 16.85
CA LEU A 370 7.63 -9.09 16.36
C LEU A 370 8.61 -8.04 15.82
N PRO A 371 9.67 -7.68 16.57
CA PRO A 371 10.79 -6.89 16.07
C PRO A 371 11.41 -7.52 14.83
N LEU A 372 11.61 -6.71 13.79
CA LEU A 372 12.36 -7.09 12.59
C LEU A 372 13.74 -6.42 12.56
N PHE A 373 13.79 -5.14 12.93
CA PHE A 373 15.00 -4.32 12.88
C PHE A 373 15.12 -3.44 14.11
N GLU A 374 16.34 -3.30 14.63
CA GLU A 374 16.69 -2.42 15.74
C GLU A 374 17.70 -1.36 15.30
N CYS A 375 17.47 -0.12 15.69
CA CYS A 375 18.40 0.98 15.49
C CYS A 375 19.38 1.03 16.68
N PRO A 376 20.70 0.82 16.46
CA PRO A 376 21.68 0.86 17.54
C PRO A 376 21.70 2.22 18.28
N GLU A 377 21.47 3.30 17.54
CA GLU A 377 21.39 4.65 18.08
C GLU A 377 19.94 4.97 18.46
N GLY A 378 19.65 5.07 19.76
CA GLY A 378 18.33 5.44 20.28
C GLY A 378 17.32 4.29 20.42
N GLY A 379 17.72 3.05 20.11
CA GLY A 379 16.96 1.84 20.41
C GLY A 379 15.69 1.60 19.58
N ALA A 380 15.30 2.55 18.73
CA ALA A 380 14.06 2.42 17.96
C ALA A 380 14.00 1.08 17.19
N THR A 381 12.84 0.44 17.17
CA THR A 381 12.66 -0.92 16.66
C THR A 381 11.45 -0.97 15.73
N ILE A 382 11.61 -1.50 14.51
CA ILE A 382 10.50 -1.75 13.59
C ILE A 382 9.88 -3.10 13.93
N CYS A 383 8.58 -3.13 14.20
CA CYS A 383 7.87 -4.34 14.61
C CYS A 383 6.67 -4.62 13.74
N LEU A 384 6.51 -5.89 13.33
CA LEU A 384 5.23 -6.38 12.85
C LEU A 384 4.24 -6.48 14.01
N ILE A 385 3.01 -6.09 13.72
CA ILE A 385 1.87 -6.27 14.62
C ILE A 385 1.09 -7.47 14.11
N LEU A 386 0.92 -8.46 15.00
CA LEU A 386 0.40 -9.77 14.69
C LEU A 386 -0.80 -10.09 15.59
N ARG A 387 -1.73 -10.90 15.07
CA ARG A 387 -2.75 -11.56 15.89
C ARG A 387 -2.84 -13.04 15.52
N PRO A 388 -3.30 -13.92 16.42
CA PRO A 388 -3.54 -15.32 16.09
C PRO A 388 -4.51 -15.45 14.92
N CYS A 389 -4.23 -16.38 14.01
CA CYS A 389 -5.12 -16.64 12.88
C CYS A 389 -6.51 -17.08 13.34
N SER A 390 -7.53 -16.30 13.00
CA SER A 390 -8.94 -16.62 13.31
C SER A 390 -9.54 -17.68 12.38
N GLN A 391 -9.02 -17.80 11.15
CA GLN A 391 -9.41 -18.80 10.17
C GLN A 391 -8.67 -20.11 10.46
N LYS A 392 -9.27 -20.98 11.27
CA LYS A 392 -8.72 -22.29 11.63
C LYS A 392 -8.57 -23.17 10.38
N LEU A 393 -7.33 -23.33 9.89
CA LEU A 393 -6.96 -24.45 9.04
C LEU A 393 -6.68 -25.65 9.96
N SER A 394 -7.73 -26.45 10.14
CA SER A 394 -7.89 -27.66 10.99
C SER A 394 -7.50 -27.54 12.48
N VAL A 395 -8.40 -28.04 13.34
CA VAL A 395 -8.23 -28.07 14.80
C VAL A 395 -7.14 -29.08 15.22
N GLU A 396 -6.78 -30.01 14.34
CA GLU A 396 -6.03 -31.23 14.71
C GLU A 396 -4.51 -31.07 14.73
N VAL A 397 -3.92 -30.08 14.05
CA VAL A 397 -2.45 -29.89 14.04
C VAL A 397 -1.96 -29.07 15.25
N LEU A 398 -2.88 -28.45 15.99
CA LEU A 398 -2.54 -27.50 17.05
C LEU A 398 -2.55 -28.11 18.46
N ASP A 399 -2.93 -29.36 18.63
CA ASP A 399 -2.95 -30.04 19.94
C ASP A 399 -1.96 -31.21 19.98
N GLY A 400 -0.76 -30.94 20.47
CA GLY A 400 0.02 -31.96 21.17
C GLY A 400 1.50 -32.04 20.80
N VAL A 401 2.34 -31.34 21.56
CA VAL A 401 3.61 -31.90 22.06
C VAL A 401 3.88 -31.26 23.42
N GLU A 402 3.83 -32.04 24.50
CA GLU A 402 4.29 -31.59 25.82
C GLU A 402 5.78 -31.20 25.75
N GLY A 403 6.11 -29.98 26.17
CA GLY A 403 7.49 -29.48 26.23
C GLY A 403 7.96 -28.65 25.02
N TYR A 404 7.16 -28.49 23.97
CA TYR A 404 7.44 -27.60 22.85
C TYR A 404 6.32 -26.57 22.67
N VAL A 405 6.68 -25.29 22.60
CA VAL A 405 5.73 -24.20 22.36
C VAL A 405 5.14 -24.38 20.96
N LYS A 406 3.83 -24.62 20.89
CA LYS A 406 3.06 -24.79 19.64
C LYS A 406 3.42 -23.67 18.62
N PRO A 407 3.57 -23.98 17.31
CA PRO A 407 3.90 -22.96 16.32
C PRO A 407 2.85 -21.84 16.34
N HIS A 408 3.31 -20.60 16.43
CA HIS A 408 2.45 -19.42 16.49
C HIS A 408 1.97 -19.06 15.09
N TRP A 409 0.83 -19.60 14.68
CA TRP A 409 0.16 -19.19 13.43
C TRP A 409 -0.49 -17.83 13.63
N MET A 410 0.06 -16.85 12.93
CA MET A 410 -0.26 -15.46 13.09
C MET A 410 -0.60 -14.83 11.75
N GLU A 411 -1.49 -13.86 11.76
CA GLU A 411 -1.72 -12.98 10.62
C GLU A 411 -1.11 -11.62 10.92
N ARG A 412 -0.42 -11.07 9.92
CA ARG A 412 0.09 -9.70 9.98
C ARG A 412 -1.09 -8.74 9.87
N ILE A 413 -1.25 -7.90 10.88
CA ILE A 413 -2.29 -6.86 10.91
C ILE A 413 -1.72 -5.46 10.77
N GLY A 414 -0.44 -5.24 11.06
CA GLY A 414 0.16 -3.92 10.85
C GLY A 414 1.66 -3.91 11.06
N ILE A 415 2.21 -2.71 11.11
CA ILE A 415 3.61 -2.43 11.41
C ILE A 415 3.74 -1.10 12.15
N SER A 416 4.69 -0.98 13.06
CA SER A 416 5.03 0.30 13.68
C SER A 416 6.49 0.35 14.12
N VAL A 417 6.95 1.56 14.45
CA VAL A 417 8.18 1.80 15.20
C VAL A 417 7.85 1.87 16.69
N PHE A 418 8.68 1.24 17.50
CA PHE A 418 8.69 1.34 18.96
C PHE A 418 10.03 1.91 19.43
N ASP A 419 10.09 2.57 20.58
CA ASP A 419 11.34 3.05 21.19
C ASP A 419 12.02 1.92 22.00
N GLY A 420 13.34 1.78 21.90
CA GLY A 420 14.09 0.58 22.32
C GLY A 420 14.23 0.34 23.79
N HIS A 421 14.00 1.33 24.63
CA HIS A 421 14.09 1.14 26.08
C HIS A 421 12.91 0.36 26.70
N ARG A 422 11.94 -0.06 25.89
CA ARG A 422 10.57 -0.26 26.38
C ARG A 422 9.94 -1.62 26.06
N PHE A 423 10.64 -2.51 25.35
CA PHE A 423 10.23 -3.90 25.20
C PHE A 423 10.29 -4.66 26.52
N ASP A 424 11.21 -4.31 27.42
CA ASP A 424 11.43 -4.96 28.73
C ASP A 424 10.19 -4.98 29.64
N ALA A 425 9.26 -4.04 29.45
CA ALA A 425 8.02 -3.98 30.22
C ALA A 425 6.93 -4.89 29.65
N MET A 426 7.12 -5.49 28.48
CA MET A 426 6.18 -6.46 27.89
C MET A 426 6.66 -7.88 28.13
N GLU A 427 5.74 -8.84 28.14
CA GLU A 427 6.10 -10.25 28.30
C GLU A 427 6.86 -10.74 27.05
N GLU A 428 8.17 -10.92 27.18
CA GLU A 428 9.05 -11.41 26.13
C GLU A 428 9.01 -12.94 26.05
N MET A 429 8.83 -13.45 24.83
CA MET A 429 9.04 -14.84 24.48
C MET A 429 10.19 -14.89 23.45
N PRO A 430 11.43 -15.19 23.86
CA PRO A 430 12.56 -15.17 22.95
C PRO A 430 12.57 -16.38 22.01
N ASN A 431 13.24 -16.23 20.86
CA ASN A 431 13.53 -17.31 19.90
C ASN A 431 12.31 -18.11 19.40
N GLN A 432 11.17 -17.46 19.27
CA GLN A 432 9.94 -18.08 18.78
C GLN A 432 10.00 -18.30 17.27
N VAL A 433 9.34 -19.36 16.80
CA VAL A 433 9.08 -19.59 15.37
C VAL A 433 7.64 -19.22 15.09
N ILE A 434 7.46 -18.24 14.21
CA ILE A 434 6.18 -17.62 13.89
C ILE A 434 5.84 -17.95 12.44
N HIS A 435 4.63 -18.46 12.24
CA HIS A 435 4.10 -18.80 10.93
C HIS A 435 3.15 -17.69 10.50
N LEU A 436 3.63 -16.79 9.62
CA LEU A 436 2.81 -15.74 9.04
C LEU A 436 2.03 -16.27 7.85
N MET A 437 0.70 -16.22 7.95
CA MET A 437 -0.24 -16.56 6.87
C MET A 437 -0.42 -15.45 5.86
#